data_AF-A0A829D5S2-F1
#
_entry.id   AF-A0A829D5S2-F1
#
_cell.length_a   1.000
_cell.length_b   1.000
_cell.length_c   1.000
_cell.angle_alpha   90.00
_cell.angle_beta   90.00
_cell.angle_gamma   90.00
#
_symmetry.space_group_name_H-M   'P 1'
#
loop_
_entity.id
_entity.type
_entity.pdbx_description
1 polymer ?
#
loop_
_entity_poly.entity_id
_entity_poly.type
_entity_poly.pdbx_seq_one_letter_code
_entity_poly.pdbx_strand_id
1 'polypeptide(L)'
;MLLSTLLAIFILFCEPTSGKSPVKADFTLKDFDNVVSHVSRYYIDKNIDKNRAYREAAIYALLSLPHSIYLYPESYFKERDKYEEKDEIFPGKTFKISTDDSFILFDPDYAEVEKIRDRKLKEDANKSKVSDEEVKKIVEREKIRKNVLASKWERTGFNKKDFDRVLAFIETNLDKYKDSPLKDPFGESEEKSKEPFTMNDVMLAAANGYLSSLDPHSNVFLRSAWEESMAKIQDGSFEGIGAILSGGGNKEVVVENPLEGRPAVNAGIRSGDVILAVDGKSIKGILLDKVVEKIKGKKGSKVALTIQRKGVPGTLHIEVVRDTIEIKNLSSKLIEGHEHIGYIKLTGFVKSEEGPSVDREIIEKYKELDKEAQAKGTRLKALILDLRNNAGGYLDLAIDIADMFIEKGLIVSTKSPNRSPEDAYAKNKDITNLPLAVLINAKSASASEIVASAIKHHGRGILLGERTFGKATVQKLMPLGNDYLIKLTQARYYSPSGNTIQVVGVKPDIDISSEEDGSFPFRFREENMWNHLSELPPEAEEKSSFDVKKLEAWVQKNGKASDFIASHKNDPIKPDYQLIRSLDYIEALLSTQKKK
;
A
#
# COMPACT_ATOMS: atom_id res chain seq x y z
N MET A 1 18.59 2.86 5.04
CA MET A 1 17.18 2.72 4.63
C MET A 1 16.46 1.51 5.26
N LEU A 2 17.01 0.84 6.30
CA LEU A 2 16.28 -0.24 6.99
C LEU A 2 16.20 -0.13 8.53
N LEU A 3 17.06 0.65 9.19
CA LEU A 3 16.88 0.90 10.63
C LEU A 3 15.89 2.03 10.97
N SER A 4 15.76 3.06 10.12
CA SER A 4 14.75 4.13 10.30
C SER A 4 13.37 3.76 9.76
N THR A 5 13.28 2.73 8.92
CA THR A 5 12.01 2.24 8.34
C THR A 5 11.37 1.11 9.13
N LEU A 6 12.10 0.48 10.07
CA LEU A 6 11.48 -0.38 11.10
C LEU A 6 10.62 0.43 12.08
N LEU A 7 10.90 1.72 12.27
CA LEU A 7 10.04 2.63 13.03
C LEU A 7 8.90 3.25 12.19
N ALA A 8 9.09 3.39 10.87
CA ALA A 8 8.13 4.06 9.99
C ALA A 8 7.06 3.12 9.36
N ILE A 9 7.27 1.80 9.36
CA ILE A 9 6.27 0.85 8.81
C ILE A 9 5.14 0.57 9.82
N PHE A 10 5.28 0.97 11.10
CA PHE A 10 4.19 0.93 12.08
C PHE A 10 3.28 2.16 12.11
N ILE A 11 3.58 3.21 11.34
CA ILE A 11 2.86 4.49 11.40
C ILE A 11 1.93 4.70 10.18
N LEU A 12 1.99 3.87 9.14
CA LEU A 12 1.18 4.04 7.91
C LEU A 12 -0.26 3.48 7.97
N PHE A 13 -0.78 3.19 9.16
CA PHE A 13 -2.22 3.09 9.42
C PHE A 13 -2.58 3.75 10.75
N CYS A 14 -2.10 4.97 11.01
CA CYS A 14 -2.71 5.96 11.91
C CYS A 14 -1.87 7.24 11.91
N GLU A 15 -1.97 8.05 10.86
CA GLU A 15 -1.79 9.50 11.06
C GLU A 15 -3.18 10.09 11.31
N PRO A 16 -3.50 10.56 12.53
CA PRO A 16 -4.60 11.48 12.70
C PRO A 16 -4.16 12.82 12.10
N THR A 17 -4.58 13.08 10.87
CA THR A 17 -4.39 14.39 10.25
C THR A 17 -4.99 15.47 11.14
N SER A 18 -4.20 16.51 11.38
CA SER A 18 -4.59 17.79 12.00
C SER A 18 -5.98 18.25 11.56
N GLY A 19 -6.95 18.15 12.47
CA GLY A 19 -8.32 18.58 12.23
C GLY A 19 -9.30 17.88 13.17
N LYS A 20 -9.47 18.43 14.38
CA LYS A 20 -10.52 18.07 15.37
C LYS A 20 -10.79 16.56 15.49
N SER A 21 -9.98 15.84 16.26
CA SER A 21 -10.27 14.45 16.62
C SER A 21 -11.52 14.38 17.53
N PRO A 22 -12.52 13.54 17.22
CA PRO A 22 -13.65 13.30 18.12
C PRO A 22 -13.23 12.26 19.17
N VAL A 23 -13.33 12.64 20.45
CA VAL A 23 -13.46 11.79 21.65
C VAL A 23 -12.71 10.44 21.58
N LYS A 24 -11.53 10.38 22.20
CA LYS A 24 -10.83 9.12 22.46
C LYS A 24 -11.71 8.22 23.34
N ALA A 25 -12.17 7.11 22.79
CA ALA A 25 -12.83 6.08 23.56
C ALA A 25 -11.82 5.34 24.45
N ASP A 26 -12.28 4.84 25.59
CA ASP A 26 -11.42 4.07 26.49
C ASP A 26 -11.17 2.66 25.92
N PHE A 27 -9.91 2.32 25.64
CA PHE A 27 -9.50 0.96 25.28
C PHE A 27 -8.85 0.27 26.47
N THR A 28 -9.59 -0.60 27.14
CA THR A 28 -9.19 -1.19 28.42
C THR A 28 -8.55 -2.58 28.26
N LEU A 29 -8.02 -3.14 29.36
CA LEU A 29 -7.57 -4.54 29.39
C LEU A 29 -8.70 -5.53 29.01
N LYS A 30 -9.96 -5.21 29.36
CA LYS A 30 -11.13 -6.01 28.97
C LYS A 30 -11.30 -6.04 27.45
N ASP A 31 -11.04 -4.92 26.78
CA ASP A 31 -11.13 -4.83 25.32
C ASP A 31 -9.99 -5.60 24.65
N PHE A 32 -8.78 -5.55 25.21
CA PHE A 32 -7.68 -6.42 24.81
C PHE A 32 -8.06 -7.92 24.95
N ASP A 33 -8.65 -8.33 26.07
CA ASP A 33 -9.12 -9.71 26.25
C ASP A 33 -10.22 -10.09 25.24
N ASN A 34 -11.10 -9.13 24.90
CA ASN A 34 -12.08 -9.32 23.84
C ASN A 34 -11.41 -9.53 22.46
N VAL A 35 -10.29 -8.85 22.16
CA VAL A 35 -9.51 -9.11 20.94
C VAL A 35 -8.98 -10.54 20.94
N VAL A 36 -8.36 -11.00 22.03
CA VAL A 36 -7.86 -12.38 22.15
C VAL A 36 -8.98 -13.42 21.97
N SER A 37 -10.18 -13.13 22.49
CA SER A 37 -11.37 -13.96 22.32
C SER A 37 -11.85 -14.01 20.86
N HIS A 38 -11.91 -12.86 20.17
CA HIS A 38 -12.26 -12.79 18.75
C HIS A 38 -11.27 -13.56 17.89
N VAL A 39 -9.96 -13.43 18.16
CA VAL A 39 -8.91 -14.17 17.46
C VAL A 39 -9.15 -15.67 17.62
N SER A 40 -9.29 -16.15 18.85
CA SER A 40 -9.50 -17.58 19.13
C SER A 40 -10.72 -18.13 18.38
N ARG A 41 -11.82 -17.37 18.35
CA ARG A 41 -13.08 -17.79 17.76
C ARG A 41 -13.07 -17.72 16.22
N TYR A 42 -12.53 -16.65 15.65
CA TYR A 42 -12.79 -16.29 14.26
C TYR A 42 -11.56 -16.24 13.35
N TYR A 43 -10.34 -16.23 13.90
CA TYR A 43 -9.15 -16.21 13.06
C TYR A 43 -9.05 -17.46 12.18
N ILE A 44 -8.51 -17.28 10.98
CA ILE A 44 -8.40 -18.33 9.95
C ILE A 44 -7.53 -19.51 10.38
N ASP A 45 -6.47 -19.26 11.15
CA ASP A 45 -5.62 -20.33 11.69
C ASP A 45 -6.01 -20.61 13.14
N LYS A 46 -6.16 -21.88 13.50
CA LYS A 46 -6.43 -22.28 14.89
C LYS A 46 -5.16 -22.63 15.67
N ASN A 47 -4.04 -22.84 14.99
CA ASN A 47 -2.75 -23.17 15.58
C ASN A 47 -1.92 -21.91 15.83
N ILE A 48 -2.52 -20.92 16.48
CA ILE A 48 -1.85 -19.66 16.80
C ILE A 48 -0.80 -19.90 17.88
N ASP A 49 0.42 -19.43 17.63
CA ASP A 49 1.44 -19.28 18.67
C ASP A 49 1.07 -18.11 19.60
N LYS A 50 0.33 -18.42 20.67
CA LYS A 50 -0.09 -17.42 21.66
C LYS A 50 1.08 -16.75 22.37
N ASN A 51 2.18 -17.46 22.57
CA ASN A 51 3.37 -16.92 23.24
C ASN A 51 4.00 -15.82 22.38
N ARG A 52 4.13 -16.08 21.08
CA ARG A 52 4.49 -15.04 20.10
C ARG A 52 3.51 -13.88 20.10
N ALA A 53 2.20 -14.13 20.15
CA ALA A 53 1.21 -13.06 20.15
C ALA A 53 1.30 -12.14 21.37
N TYR A 54 1.45 -12.70 22.58
CA TYR A 54 1.68 -11.89 23.79
C TYR A 54 3.03 -11.16 23.78
N ARG A 55 4.06 -11.75 23.16
CA ARG A 55 5.35 -11.07 22.96
C ARG A 55 5.20 -9.84 22.06
N GLU A 56 4.59 -9.97 20.89
CA GLU A 56 4.39 -8.83 19.99
C GLU A 56 3.51 -7.75 20.63
N ALA A 57 2.49 -8.15 21.42
CA ALA A 57 1.70 -7.23 22.23
C ALA A 57 2.57 -6.44 23.22
N ALA A 58 3.49 -7.11 23.93
CA ALA A 58 4.42 -6.45 24.86
C ALA A 58 5.36 -5.47 24.13
N ILE A 59 5.89 -5.88 22.97
CA ILE A 59 6.76 -5.03 22.15
C ILE A 59 6.01 -3.75 21.75
N TYR A 60 4.77 -3.85 21.29
CA TYR A 60 4.02 -2.68 20.81
C TYR A 60 3.59 -1.78 21.95
N ALA A 61 3.24 -2.36 23.11
CA ALA A 61 2.95 -1.62 24.32
C ALA A 61 4.12 -0.72 24.74
N LEU A 62 5.36 -1.24 24.67
CA LEU A 62 6.57 -0.48 25.02
C LEU A 62 6.97 0.53 23.92
N LEU A 63 6.77 0.18 22.65
CA LEU A 63 7.08 1.06 21.52
C LEU A 63 6.08 2.20 21.35
N SER A 64 4.85 2.07 21.85
CA SER A 64 3.87 3.16 21.79
C SER A 64 4.14 4.28 22.80
N LEU A 65 4.99 4.04 23.80
CA LEU A 65 5.42 5.07 24.74
C LEU A 65 6.11 6.21 23.97
N PRO A 66 5.77 7.48 24.24
CA PRO A 66 6.46 8.64 23.67
C PRO A 66 7.98 8.61 23.94
N HIS A 67 8.38 8.17 25.15
CA HIS A 67 9.73 7.66 25.40
C HIS A 67 9.74 6.15 25.19
N SER A 68 10.00 5.71 23.96
CA SER A 68 9.90 4.29 23.63
C SER A 68 10.94 3.44 24.35
N ILE A 69 10.52 2.24 24.76
CA ILE A 69 11.41 1.23 25.35
C ILE A 69 11.39 0.01 24.45
N TYR A 70 12.52 -0.66 24.32
CA TYR A 70 12.64 -1.84 23.47
C TYR A 70 12.70 -3.11 24.32
N LEU A 71 12.06 -4.16 23.83
CA LEU A 71 12.07 -5.47 24.47
C LEU A 71 12.89 -6.44 23.61
N TYR A 72 13.90 -7.07 24.19
CA TYR A 72 14.80 -8.01 23.49
C TYR A 72 15.04 -9.30 24.28
N PRO A 73 15.31 -10.44 23.61
CA PRO A 73 15.94 -11.58 24.26
C PRO A 73 17.31 -11.15 24.78
N GLU A 74 17.64 -11.47 26.02
CA GLU A 74 18.94 -11.10 26.61
C GLU A 74 20.09 -11.72 25.79
N SER A 75 19.90 -12.95 25.32
CA SER A 75 20.85 -13.70 24.51
C SER A 75 21.04 -13.14 23.08
N TYR A 76 20.04 -12.44 22.54
CA TYR A 76 20.20 -11.70 21.29
C TYR A 76 20.96 -10.40 21.56
N PHE A 77 20.53 -9.64 22.57
CA PHE A 77 21.11 -8.33 22.87
C PHE A 77 22.62 -8.42 23.18
N LYS A 78 23.06 -9.48 23.88
CA LYS A 78 24.49 -9.76 24.16
C LYS A 78 25.33 -10.08 22.92
N GLU A 79 24.71 -10.52 21.83
CA GLU A 79 25.37 -10.97 20.60
C GLU A 79 24.98 -10.13 19.37
N ARG A 80 24.31 -8.99 19.58
CA ARG A 80 23.72 -8.19 18.48
C ARG A 80 24.78 -7.62 17.54
N ASP A 81 26.01 -7.45 18.01
CA ASP A 81 27.18 -7.07 17.22
C ASP A 81 27.55 -8.07 16.12
N LYS A 82 27.06 -9.32 16.20
CA LYS A 82 27.20 -10.33 15.14
C LYS A 82 26.20 -10.18 14.01
N TYR A 83 25.10 -9.45 14.24
CA TYR A 83 23.92 -9.42 13.36
C TYR A 83 23.52 -8.00 12.91
N GLU A 84 23.95 -6.98 13.64
CA GLU A 84 23.64 -5.57 13.41
C GLU A 84 24.91 -4.80 13.03
N GLU A 85 24.78 -3.79 12.16
CA GLU A 85 25.93 -2.94 11.84
C GLU A 85 26.30 -2.06 13.05
N LYS A 86 27.60 -1.75 13.20
CA LYS A 86 28.09 -0.99 14.35
C LYS A 86 27.43 0.38 14.49
N ASP A 87 27.07 1.01 13.38
CA ASP A 87 26.37 2.30 13.32
C ASP A 87 24.85 2.17 13.49
N GLU A 88 24.32 0.94 13.56
CA GLU A 88 22.92 0.62 13.86
C GLU A 88 22.69 0.28 15.34
N ILE A 89 23.76 0.02 16.09
CA ILE A 89 23.68 -0.29 17.52
C ILE A 89 23.66 1.01 18.33
N PHE A 90 22.51 1.31 18.93
CA PHE A 90 22.37 2.47 19.83
C PHE A 90 22.93 2.18 21.23
N PRO A 91 23.59 3.16 21.88
CA PRO A 91 23.90 3.09 23.30
C PRO A 91 22.61 3.26 24.14
N GLY A 92 22.65 2.79 25.37
CA GLY A 92 21.52 2.90 26.29
C GLY A 92 21.69 2.01 27.51
N LYS A 93 20.66 1.97 28.35
CA LYS A 93 20.63 1.17 29.57
C LYS A 93 19.73 -0.03 29.40
N THR A 94 20.13 -1.15 30.00
CA THR A 94 19.31 -2.36 30.06
C THR A 94 18.91 -2.65 31.49
N PHE A 95 17.69 -3.13 31.69
CA PHE A 95 17.23 -3.63 32.97
C PHE A 95 16.26 -4.79 32.78
N LYS A 96 16.11 -5.62 33.81
CA LYS A 96 15.15 -6.71 33.85
C LYS A 96 13.99 -6.36 34.78
N ILE A 97 12.79 -6.87 34.49
CA ILE A 97 11.64 -6.72 35.39
C ILE A 97 11.81 -7.65 36.59
N SER A 98 12.30 -8.86 36.35
CA SER A 98 12.77 -9.83 37.36
C SER A 98 14.18 -10.31 37.03
N THR A 99 14.98 -10.60 38.05
CA THR A 99 16.37 -11.05 37.92
C THR A 99 16.51 -12.32 37.06
N ASP A 100 15.50 -13.19 37.10
CA ASP A 100 15.44 -14.46 36.36
C ASP A 100 14.95 -14.33 34.91
N ASP A 101 14.58 -13.12 34.46
CA ASP A 101 14.06 -12.93 33.09
C ASP A 101 15.12 -13.28 32.04
N SER A 102 14.72 -14.02 31.00
CA SER A 102 15.55 -14.33 29.83
C SER A 102 15.49 -13.24 28.74
N PHE A 103 14.78 -12.15 29.02
CA PHE A 103 14.62 -10.96 28.21
C PHE A 103 15.00 -9.70 29.01
N ILE A 104 15.22 -8.60 28.30
CA ILE A 104 15.60 -7.31 28.87
C ILE A 104 14.75 -6.20 28.27
N LEU A 105 14.55 -5.14 29.05
CA LEU A 105 14.11 -3.85 28.58
C LEU A 105 15.35 -3.01 28.28
N PHE A 106 15.37 -2.38 27.10
CA PHE A 106 16.42 -1.49 26.64
C PHE A 106 15.85 -0.09 26.48
N ASP A 107 16.40 0.84 27.26
CA ASP A 107 16.11 2.27 27.26
C ASP A 107 17.27 2.97 26.51
N PRO A 108 17.07 3.36 25.24
CA PRO A 108 18.11 4.01 24.46
C PRO A 108 18.54 5.33 25.08
N ASP A 109 19.82 5.67 24.94
CA ASP A 109 20.25 7.05 25.16
C ASP A 109 19.80 7.91 23.99
N TYR A 110 18.60 8.48 24.12
CA TYR A 110 17.95 9.24 23.05
C TYR A 110 18.76 10.46 22.61
N ALA A 111 19.61 11.04 23.47
CA ALA A 111 20.50 12.12 23.07
C ALA A 111 21.59 11.63 22.09
N GLU A 112 22.10 10.41 22.28
CA GLU A 112 23.01 9.78 21.33
C GLU A 112 22.29 9.27 20.08
N VAL A 113 21.05 8.77 20.22
CA VAL A 113 20.21 8.39 19.07
C VAL A 113 20.00 9.59 18.13
N GLU A 114 19.71 10.79 18.66
CA GLU A 114 19.61 12.01 17.86
C GLU A 114 20.90 12.33 17.13
N LYS A 115 22.05 12.26 17.82
CA LYS A 115 23.37 12.50 17.18
C LYS A 115 23.65 11.53 16.06
N ILE A 116 23.36 10.23 16.26
CA ILE A 116 23.54 9.20 15.25
C ILE A 116 22.60 9.45 14.07
N ARG A 117 21.33 9.74 14.32
CA ARG A 117 20.33 10.10 13.29
C ARG A 117 20.81 11.28 12.46
N ASP A 118 21.18 12.39 13.10
CA ASP A 118 21.56 13.62 12.43
C ASP A 118 22.85 13.45 11.61
N ARG A 119 23.79 12.63 12.10
CA ARG A 119 24.97 12.22 11.32
C ARG A 119 24.59 11.38 10.11
N LYS A 120 23.74 10.34 10.28
CA LYS A 120 23.29 9.50 9.16
C LYS A 120 22.52 10.29 8.11
N LEU A 121 21.65 11.21 8.53
CA LEU A 121 20.93 12.11 7.63
C LEU A 121 21.91 12.95 6.79
N LYS A 122 23.03 13.41 7.38
CA LYS A 122 24.09 14.15 6.66
C LYS A 122 24.91 13.26 5.73
N GLU A 123 25.25 12.05 6.14
CA GLU A 123 26.01 11.08 5.33
C GLU A 123 25.20 10.60 4.13
N ASP A 124 23.95 10.21 4.36
CA ASP A 124 23.07 9.69 3.32
C ASP A 124 22.57 10.79 2.38
N ALA A 125 22.50 12.04 2.84
CA ALA A 125 22.28 13.23 2.01
C ALA A 125 23.27 13.41 0.85
N ASN A 126 24.39 12.68 0.87
CA ASN A 126 25.44 12.71 -0.14
C ASN A 126 25.58 11.38 -0.91
N LYS A 127 24.75 10.36 -0.60
CA LYS A 127 24.75 9.09 -1.33
C LYS A 127 23.78 9.15 -2.51
N SER A 128 24.19 8.61 -3.65
CA SER A 128 23.32 8.41 -4.81
C SER A 128 22.23 7.36 -4.53
N LYS A 129 21.26 7.26 -5.44
CA LYS A 129 20.15 6.29 -5.40
C LYS A 129 20.68 4.87 -5.10
N VAL A 130 20.20 4.28 -4.00
CA VAL A 130 20.49 2.88 -3.62
C VAL A 130 20.15 1.96 -4.80
N SER A 131 21.11 1.19 -5.26
CA SER A 131 20.95 0.24 -6.37
C SER A 131 20.03 -0.93 -5.99
N ASP A 132 19.40 -1.56 -6.97
CA ASP A 132 18.57 -2.75 -6.75
C ASP A 132 19.36 -3.89 -6.07
N GLU A 133 20.65 -4.01 -6.35
CA GLU A 133 21.55 -4.97 -5.71
C GLU A 133 21.78 -4.65 -4.23
N GLU A 134 21.93 -3.37 -3.88
CA GLU A 134 21.99 -2.95 -2.49
C GLU A 134 20.66 -3.19 -1.79
N VAL A 135 19.52 -2.85 -2.41
CA VAL A 135 18.20 -3.15 -1.84
C VAL A 135 18.06 -4.64 -1.55
N LYS A 136 18.42 -5.51 -2.50
CA LYS A 136 18.40 -6.97 -2.31
C LYS A 136 19.29 -7.42 -1.15
N LYS A 137 20.52 -6.89 -1.03
CA LYS A 137 21.43 -7.22 0.07
C LYS A 137 20.85 -6.81 1.43
N ILE A 138 20.23 -5.64 1.53
CA ILE A 138 19.65 -5.18 2.79
C ILE A 138 18.42 -6.04 3.15
N VAL A 139 17.57 -6.38 2.17
CA VAL A 139 16.44 -7.30 2.38
C VAL A 139 16.90 -8.67 2.90
N GLU A 140 17.96 -9.24 2.31
CA GLU A 140 18.49 -10.54 2.75
C GLU A 140 19.10 -10.47 4.16
N ARG A 141 19.83 -9.39 4.46
CA ARG A 141 20.38 -9.17 5.81
C ARG A 141 19.27 -9.09 6.86
N GLU A 142 18.22 -8.32 6.59
CA GLU A 142 17.08 -8.19 7.49
C GLU A 142 16.35 -9.50 7.69
N LYS A 143 16.25 -10.32 6.64
CA LYS A 143 15.71 -11.68 6.73
C LYS A 143 16.53 -12.55 7.69
N ILE A 144 17.87 -12.53 7.58
CA ILE A 144 18.76 -13.27 8.49
C ILE A 144 18.59 -12.77 9.93
N ARG A 145 18.63 -11.44 10.15
CA ARG A 145 18.47 -10.84 11.48
C ARG A 145 17.15 -11.24 12.12
N LYS A 146 16.05 -11.17 11.37
CA LYS A 146 14.70 -11.57 11.80
C LYS A 146 14.65 -13.05 12.20
N ASN A 147 15.26 -13.94 11.41
CA ASN A 147 15.31 -15.36 11.73
C ASN A 147 16.08 -15.65 13.02
N VAL A 148 17.22 -14.98 13.21
CA VAL A 148 18.01 -15.10 14.45
C VAL A 148 17.23 -14.57 15.64
N LEU A 149 16.63 -13.38 15.53
CA LEU A 149 15.84 -12.78 16.59
C LEU A 149 14.63 -13.66 16.98
N ALA A 150 13.92 -14.20 15.98
CA ALA A 150 12.82 -15.14 16.20
C ALA A 150 13.28 -16.40 16.95
N SER A 151 14.38 -17.03 16.53
CA SER A 151 14.92 -18.21 17.22
C SER A 151 15.38 -17.91 18.65
N LYS A 152 15.95 -16.73 18.91
CA LYS A 152 16.33 -16.30 20.26
C LYS A 152 15.10 -16.07 21.13
N TRP A 153 14.02 -15.52 20.56
CA TRP A 153 12.73 -15.37 21.23
C TRP A 153 12.05 -16.69 21.59
N GLU A 154 12.08 -17.70 20.71
CA GLU A 154 11.51 -19.02 21.02
C GLU A 154 12.14 -19.63 22.29
N ARG A 155 13.43 -19.38 22.52
CA ARG A 155 14.16 -19.88 23.68
C ARG A 155 13.87 -19.14 24.98
N THR A 156 13.26 -17.95 24.93
CA THR A 156 12.94 -17.20 26.15
C THR A 156 11.74 -17.78 26.89
N GLY A 157 10.83 -18.46 26.18
CA GLY A 157 9.57 -18.94 26.75
C GLY A 157 8.60 -17.81 27.11
N PHE A 158 8.74 -16.63 26.50
CA PHE A 158 7.89 -15.46 26.77
C PHE A 158 6.42 -15.81 26.61
N ASN A 159 5.60 -15.51 27.63
CA ASN A 159 4.20 -15.89 27.67
C ASN A 159 3.32 -14.77 28.26
N LYS A 160 2.03 -15.05 28.45
CA LYS A 160 1.06 -14.08 28.99
C LYS A 160 1.49 -13.47 30.33
N LYS A 161 2.07 -14.25 31.25
CA LYS A 161 2.50 -13.71 32.56
C LYS A 161 3.61 -12.67 32.40
N ASP A 162 4.48 -12.86 31.41
CA ASP A 162 5.54 -11.89 31.10
C ASP A 162 4.96 -10.62 30.48
N PHE A 163 3.98 -10.76 29.58
CA PHE A 163 3.20 -9.62 29.07
C PHE A 163 2.50 -8.84 30.18
N ASP A 164 1.82 -9.53 31.11
CA ASP A 164 1.14 -8.89 32.24
C ASP A 164 2.15 -8.12 33.12
N ARG A 165 3.36 -8.67 33.34
CA ARG A 165 4.45 -7.97 34.06
C ARG A 165 4.99 -6.75 33.31
N VAL A 166 5.07 -6.81 31.98
CA VAL A 166 5.45 -5.65 31.15
C VAL A 166 4.40 -4.54 31.25
N LEU A 167 3.11 -4.87 31.20
CA LEU A 167 2.04 -3.87 31.38
C LEU A 167 2.09 -3.22 32.76
N ALA A 168 2.28 -4.01 33.83
CA ALA A 168 2.42 -3.48 35.19
C ALA A 168 3.65 -2.57 35.34
N PHE A 169 4.76 -2.93 34.67
CA PHE A 169 5.94 -2.07 34.60
C PHE A 169 5.61 -0.73 33.92
N ILE A 170 4.92 -0.75 32.77
CA ILE A 170 4.54 0.48 32.05
C ILE A 170 3.63 1.34 32.94
N GLU A 171 2.58 0.77 33.52
CA GLU A 171 1.62 1.47 34.37
C GLU A 171 2.31 2.16 35.55
N THR A 172 3.20 1.45 36.25
CA THR A 172 3.96 1.98 37.39
C THR A 172 4.93 3.09 37.00
N ASN A 173 5.39 3.12 35.75
CA ASN A 173 6.41 4.06 35.25
C ASN A 173 5.88 5.02 34.19
N LEU A 174 4.56 5.12 33.99
CA LEU A 174 3.98 5.88 32.88
C LEU A 174 4.38 7.35 32.93
N ASP A 175 4.39 7.94 34.13
CA ASP A 175 4.81 9.34 34.32
C ASP A 175 6.24 9.62 33.86
N LYS A 176 7.12 8.62 33.89
CA LYS A 176 8.50 8.74 33.42
C LYS A 176 8.60 8.69 31.89
N TYR A 177 7.71 7.98 31.22
CA TYR A 177 7.84 7.66 29.79
C TYR A 177 6.75 8.25 28.88
N LYS A 178 5.78 8.99 29.44
CA LYS A 178 4.67 9.62 28.71
C LYS A 178 5.06 10.86 27.90
N ASP A 179 6.27 11.37 28.05
CA ASP A 179 6.79 12.52 27.31
C ASP A 179 7.95 12.09 26.40
N SER A 180 7.96 12.56 25.15
CA SER A 180 9.05 12.24 24.23
C SER A 180 10.36 12.89 24.69
N PRO A 181 11.47 12.13 24.78
CA PRO A 181 12.80 12.66 25.10
C PRO A 181 13.45 13.33 23.89
N LEU A 182 12.91 13.09 22.69
CA LEU A 182 13.42 13.61 21.44
C LEU A 182 12.88 15.03 21.21
N LYS A 183 13.76 15.93 20.79
CA LYS A 183 13.35 17.22 20.24
C LYS A 183 12.80 16.97 18.84
N ASP A 184 11.71 17.63 18.50
CA ASP A 184 11.26 17.66 17.11
C ASP A 184 12.41 18.25 16.27
N PRO A 185 13.05 17.45 15.38
CA PRO A 185 14.17 17.92 14.57
C PRO A 185 13.77 19.03 13.59
N PHE A 186 12.48 19.29 13.42
CA PHE A 186 11.96 20.25 12.45
C PHE A 186 11.48 21.57 13.07
N GLY A 187 11.54 21.70 14.40
CA GLY A 187 11.21 22.94 15.11
C GLY A 187 9.76 23.39 14.90
N GLU A 188 8.89 22.48 14.47
CA GLU A 188 7.46 22.74 14.40
C GLU A 188 6.92 22.52 15.81
N SER A 189 6.47 23.63 16.41
CA SER A 189 5.44 23.56 17.42
C SER A 189 4.18 23.02 16.75
N GLU A 190 4.17 21.75 16.35
CA GLU A 190 2.90 21.05 16.23
C GLU A 190 2.21 21.29 17.56
N GLU A 191 0.97 21.79 17.53
CA GLU A 191 0.11 21.79 18.70
C GLU A 191 0.19 20.35 19.22
N LYS A 192 1.01 20.11 20.25
CA LYS A 192 1.03 18.84 20.98
C LYS A 192 -0.43 18.47 21.12
N SER A 193 -0.79 17.25 20.72
CA SER A 193 -2.07 16.65 21.10
C SER A 193 -2.37 17.14 22.51
N LYS A 194 -3.41 17.99 22.65
CA LYS A 194 -3.73 18.62 23.95
C LYS A 194 -4.09 17.57 24.99
N GLU A 195 -4.32 16.33 24.54
CA GLU A 195 -4.66 15.19 25.36
C GLU A 195 -3.41 14.41 25.81
N PRO A 196 -3.34 14.04 27.10
CA PRO A 196 -2.23 13.27 27.65
C PRO A 196 -2.21 11.84 27.11
N PHE A 197 -1.01 11.28 26.94
CA PHE A 197 -0.80 9.86 26.66
C PHE A 197 -1.20 9.02 27.88
N THR A 198 -1.97 7.95 27.68
CA THR A 198 -2.55 7.14 28.77
C THR A 198 -2.35 5.64 28.56
N MET A 199 -2.66 4.86 29.59
CA MET A 199 -2.63 3.40 29.51
C MET A 199 -3.57 2.83 28.42
N ASN A 200 -4.61 3.57 28.02
CA ASN A 200 -5.50 3.14 26.94
C ASN A 200 -4.78 3.13 25.58
N ASP A 201 -3.84 4.04 25.33
CA ASP A 201 -2.99 4.03 24.13
C ASP A 201 -2.09 2.79 24.12
N VAL A 202 -1.52 2.46 25.30
CA VAL A 202 -0.68 1.29 25.50
C VAL A 202 -1.47 0.01 25.23
N MET A 203 -2.70 -0.10 25.73
CA MET A 203 -3.55 -1.27 25.51
C MET A 203 -3.99 -1.42 24.04
N LEU A 204 -4.33 -0.31 23.37
CA LEU A 204 -4.67 -0.34 21.95
C LEU A 204 -3.46 -0.75 21.09
N ALA A 205 -2.27 -0.24 21.41
CA ALA A 205 -1.03 -0.65 20.77
C ALA A 205 -0.73 -2.13 21.02
N ALA A 206 -0.89 -2.60 22.26
CA ALA A 206 -0.73 -4.00 22.63
C ALA A 206 -1.68 -4.91 21.84
N ALA A 207 -2.95 -4.53 21.68
CA ALA A 207 -3.91 -5.27 20.89
C ALA A 207 -3.49 -5.40 19.42
N ASN A 208 -2.99 -4.31 18.83
CA ASN A 208 -2.45 -4.34 17.47
C ASN A 208 -1.14 -5.13 17.35
N GLY A 209 -0.30 -5.14 18.38
CA GLY A 209 0.87 -6.03 18.47
C GLY A 209 0.46 -7.50 18.54
N TYR A 210 -0.59 -7.83 19.31
CA TYR A 210 -1.14 -9.18 19.33
C TYR A 210 -1.62 -9.62 17.94
N LEU A 211 -2.33 -8.74 17.21
CA LEU A 211 -2.88 -9.05 15.89
C LEU A 211 -1.82 -9.12 14.78
N SER A 212 -0.79 -8.28 14.82
CA SER A 212 0.31 -8.32 13.84
C SER A 212 1.13 -9.60 13.91
N SER A 213 1.10 -10.28 15.06
CA SER A 213 1.66 -11.62 15.25
C SER A 213 0.93 -12.72 14.47
N LEU A 214 -0.28 -12.42 13.97
CA LEU A 214 -1.11 -13.35 13.21
C LEU A 214 -0.87 -13.19 11.71
N ASP A 215 -1.09 -11.98 11.19
CA ASP A 215 -0.87 -11.60 9.80
C ASP A 215 -0.81 -10.05 9.66
N PRO A 216 -0.34 -9.52 8.50
CA PRO A 216 -0.24 -8.07 8.30
C PRO A 216 -1.57 -7.36 8.00
N HIS A 217 -2.69 -8.10 7.96
CA HIS A 217 -4.00 -7.56 7.52
C HIS A 217 -5.02 -7.45 8.66
N SER A 218 -4.69 -7.95 9.85
CA SER A 218 -5.54 -7.96 11.03
C SER A 218 -5.16 -6.84 12.00
N ASN A 219 -6.13 -6.01 12.39
CA ASN A 219 -5.91 -4.85 13.26
C ASN A 219 -7.19 -4.40 13.98
N VAL A 220 -7.02 -3.53 14.97
CA VAL A 220 -8.10 -2.83 15.68
C VAL A 220 -7.94 -1.34 15.48
N PHE A 221 -9.06 -0.67 15.23
CA PHE A 221 -9.11 0.77 15.01
C PHE A 221 -10.38 1.37 15.60
N LEU A 222 -10.33 2.68 15.86
CA LEU A 222 -11.50 3.45 16.27
C LEU A 222 -12.51 3.47 15.12
N ARG A 223 -13.77 3.19 15.44
CA ARG A 223 -14.89 3.15 14.49
C ARG A 223 -15.01 4.46 13.71
N SER A 224 -15.03 5.58 14.42
CA SER A 224 -15.16 6.91 13.82
C SER A 224 -14.01 7.22 12.87
N ALA A 225 -12.78 6.86 13.23
CA ALA A 225 -11.61 7.04 12.38
C ALA A 225 -11.68 6.19 11.10
N TRP A 226 -12.20 4.96 11.19
CA TRP A 226 -12.43 4.12 10.02
C TRP A 226 -13.53 4.67 9.12
N GLU A 227 -14.66 5.06 9.69
CA GLU A 227 -15.78 5.66 8.96
C GLU A 227 -15.34 6.95 8.25
N GLU A 228 -14.60 7.82 8.92
CA GLU A 228 -14.02 9.03 8.33
C GLU A 228 -13.03 8.70 7.20
N SER A 229 -12.15 7.70 7.40
CA SER A 229 -11.23 7.25 6.36
C SER A 229 -11.96 6.69 5.13
N MET A 230 -13.05 5.95 5.32
CA MET A 230 -13.84 5.38 4.22
C MET A 230 -14.59 6.45 3.44
N ALA A 231 -15.17 7.44 4.13
CA ALA A 231 -15.82 8.59 3.50
C ALA A 231 -14.82 9.39 2.62
N LYS A 232 -13.60 9.62 3.10
CA LYS A 232 -12.54 10.31 2.34
C LYS A 232 -12.09 9.57 1.08
N ILE A 233 -12.15 8.23 1.06
CA ILE A 233 -11.81 7.46 -0.16
C ILE A 233 -12.86 7.70 -1.25
N GLN A 234 -14.13 7.85 -0.87
CA GLN A 234 -15.23 8.11 -1.80
C GLN A 234 -15.13 9.52 -2.42
N ASP A 235 -14.74 10.51 -1.62
CA ASP A 235 -14.69 11.92 -2.03
C ASP A 235 -13.30 12.42 -2.46
N GLY A 236 -12.36 11.49 -2.71
CA GLY A 236 -10.92 11.58 -3.03
C GLY A 236 -10.30 12.91 -3.49
N SER A 237 -10.63 14.01 -2.84
CA SER A 237 -10.26 15.36 -3.20
C SER A 237 -9.31 15.92 -2.15
N PHE A 238 -8.27 16.59 -2.61
CA PHE A 238 -7.31 17.24 -1.73
C PHE A 238 -6.87 18.57 -2.33
N GLU A 239 -6.51 19.52 -1.47
CA GLU A 239 -6.02 20.81 -1.91
C GLU A 239 -4.48 20.79 -2.03
N GLY A 240 -3.97 21.19 -3.20
CA GLY A 240 -2.54 21.15 -3.47
C GLY A 240 -2.20 21.52 -4.90
N ILE A 241 -1.04 21.06 -5.37
CA ILE A 241 -0.52 21.40 -6.70
C ILE A 241 -0.93 20.38 -7.79
N GLY A 242 -1.42 19.20 -7.41
CA GLY A 242 -1.77 18.15 -8.37
C GLY A 242 -0.54 17.53 -9.06
N ALA A 243 0.38 16.95 -8.28
CA ALA A 243 1.53 16.22 -8.78
C ALA A 243 1.79 14.96 -7.93
N ILE A 244 2.27 13.91 -8.57
CA ILE A 244 2.75 12.69 -7.93
C ILE A 244 4.25 12.88 -7.66
N LEU A 245 4.64 12.75 -6.40
CA LEU A 245 6.01 12.90 -5.94
C LEU A 245 6.56 11.55 -5.46
N SER A 246 7.89 11.39 -5.57
CA SER A 246 8.62 10.27 -4.97
C SER A 246 9.91 10.76 -4.31
N GLY A 247 10.58 9.87 -3.58
CA GLY A 247 11.86 10.17 -2.94
C GLY A 247 11.70 10.64 -1.50
N GLY A 248 12.37 11.74 -1.15
CA GLY A 248 12.41 12.26 0.22
C GLY A 248 13.40 11.54 1.14
N GLY A 249 13.64 12.13 2.31
CA GLY A 249 14.68 11.74 3.24
C GLY A 249 16.05 11.85 2.58
N ASN A 250 16.67 10.71 2.33
CA ASN A 250 17.98 10.60 1.70
C ASN A 250 17.94 10.64 0.17
N LYS A 251 16.75 10.62 -0.44
CA LYS A 251 16.56 10.72 -1.88
C LYS A 251 16.08 12.12 -2.24
N GLU A 252 16.46 12.57 -3.42
CA GLU A 252 15.87 13.75 -4.05
C GLU A 252 14.36 13.59 -4.11
N VAL A 253 13.62 14.66 -3.81
CA VAL A 253 12.17 14.69 -4.04
C VAL A 253 11.95 14.98 -5.51
N VAL A 254 11.46 13.99 -6.23
CA VAL A 254 11.27 14.07 -7.69
C VAL A 254 9.79 14.16 -8.00
N VAL A 255 9.44 15.04 -8.94
CA VAL A 255 8.13 15.03 -9.58
C VAL A 255 8.07 13.85 -10.54
N GLU A 256 7.44 12.77 -10.12
CA GLU A 256 7.23 11.60 -10.98
C GLU A 256 6.33 11.96 -12.15
N ASN A 257 5.18 12.59 -11.86
CA ASN A 257 4.28 13.07 -12.89
C ASN A 257 3.40 14.21 -12.36
N PRO A 258 3.40 15.40 -13.01
CA PRO A 258 2.35 16.38 -12.77
C PRO A 258 1.03 15.90 -13.40
N LEU A 259 -0.10 16.18 -12.76
CA LEU A 259 -1.41 15.74 -13.23
C LEU A 259 -1.93 16.71 -14.31
N GLU A 260 -2.37 16.17 -15.44
CA GLU A 260 -2.88 16.94 -16.57
C GLU A 260 -4.03 17.89 -16.15
N GLY A 261 -4.00 19.12 -16.65
CA GLY A 261 -4.98 20.16 -16.33
C GLY A 261 -4.97 20.65 -14.88
N ARG A 262 -3.97 20.26 -14.07
CA ARG A 262 -3.83 20.67 -12.66
C ARG A 262 -2.77 21.76 -12.46
N PRO A 263 -2.75 22.45 -11.30
CA PRO A 263 -1.90 23.61 -11.09
C PRO A 263 -0.41 23.42 -11.37
N ALA A 264 0.16 22.25 -11.06
CA ALA A 264 1.56 21.95 -11.31
C ALA A 264 1.91 22.06 -12.80
N VAL A 265 1.09 21.48 -13.69
CA VAL A 265 1.26 21.58 -15.14
C VAL A 265 1.14 23.04 -15.59
N ASN A 266 0.11 23.74 -15.11
CA ASN A 266 -0.14 25.15 -15.46
C ASN A 266 1.00 26.09 -15.02
N ALA A 267 1.65 25.78 -13.90
CA ALA A 267 2.81 26.51 -13.40
C ALA A 267 4.12 26.10 -14.09
N GLY A 268 4.09 25.15 -15.03
CA GLY A 268 5.26 24.74 -15.82
C GLY A 268 6.15 23.69 -15.13
N ILE A 269 5.66 23.02 -14.10
CA ILE A 269 6.32 21.85 -13.49
C ILE A 269 6.25 20.67 -14.46
N ARG A 270 7.32 19.89 -14.53
CA ARG A 270 7.49 18.77 -15.45
C ARG A 270 7.88 17.50 -14.71
N SER A 271 7.62 16.35 -15.34
CA SER A 271 8.18 15.07 -14.89
C SER A 271 9.71 15.15 -14.86
N GLY A 272 10.31 14.58 -13.81
CA GLY A 272 11.75 14.59 -13.58
C GLY A 272 12.30 15.86 -12.94
N ASP A 273 11.47 16.87 -12.65
CA ASP A 273 11.89 18.01 -11.84
C ASP A 273 12.23 17.56 -10.41
N VAL A 274 13.39 17.97 -9.91
CA VAL A 274 13.81 17.74 -8.53
C VAL A 274 13.44 18.95 -7.69
N ILE A 275 12.61 18.76 -6.67
CA ILE A 275 12.26 19.83 -5.72
C ILE A 275 13.39 19.95 -4.69
N LEU A 276 13.97 21.14 -4.58
CA LEU A 276 15.08 21.45 -3.67
C LEU A 276 14.65 22.25 -2.44
N ALA A 277 13.64 23.11 -2.60
CA ALA A 277 13.08 23.92 -1.52
C ALA A 277 11.59 24.21 -1.72
N VAL A 278 10.88 24.39 -0.61
CA VAL A 278 9.47 24.83 -0.53
C VAL A 278 9.42 26.10 0.31
N ASP A 279 8.84 27.16 -0.23
CA ASP A 279 8.76 28.50 0.37
C ASP A 279 10.12 29.01 0.88
N GLY A 280 11.16 28.83 0.04
CA GLY A 280 12.54 29.25 0.32
C GLY A 280 13.29 28.38 1.34
N LYS A 281 12.64 27.37 1.93
CA LYS A 281 13.27 26.45 2.89
C LYS A 281 13.69 25.17 2.19
N SER A 282 14.97 24.81 2.31
CA SER A 282 15.48 23.56 1.76
C SER A 282 14.71 22.36 2.32
N ILE A 283 14.42 21.39 1.45
CA ILE A 283 13.75 20.13 1.83
C ILE A 283 14.71 18.94 1.88
N LYS A 284 16.02 19.20 1.80
CA LYS A 284 17.05 18.16 1.86
C LYS A 284 16.97 17.42 3.19
N GLY A 285 16.88 16.09 3.16
CA GLY A 285 16.77 15.26 4.37
C GLY A 285 15.36 15.13 4.94
N ILE A 286 14.36 15.85 4.41
CA ILE A 286 12.98 15.81 4.90
C ILE A 286 12.24 14.63 4.27
N LEU A 287 11.54 13.83 5.08
CA LEU A 287 10.70 12.73 4.59
C LEU A 287 9.60 13.22 3.63
N LEU A 288 9.22 12.39 2.66
CA LEU A 288 8.34 12.79 1.55
C LEU A 288 6.96 13.27 2.01
N ASP A 289 6.38 12.58 2.99
CA ASP A 289 5.13 12.95 3.66
C ASP A 289 5.16 14.39 4.20
N LYS A 290 6.22 14.74 4.93
CA LYS A 290 6.43 16.10 5.46
C LYS A 290 6.68 17.13 4.36
N VAL A 291 7.33 16.74 3.27
CA VAL A 291 7.44 17.60 2.09
C VAL A 291 6.07 17.82 1.45
N VAL A 292 5.26 16.77 1.32
CA VAL A 292 3.90 16.85 0.77
C VAL A 292 3.01 17.74 1.64
N GLU A 293 3.10 17.67 2.96
CA GLU A 293 2.39 18.58 3.89
C GLU A 293 2.73 20.05 3.62
N LYS A 294 4.01 20.38 3.42
CA LYS A 294 4.46 21.74 3.08
C LYS A 294 3.94 22.22 1.71
N ILE A 295 3.84 21.30 0.75
CA ILE A 295 3.35 21.59 -0.61
C ILE A 295 1.82 21.73 -0.63
N LYS A 296 1.10 20.95 0.18
CA LYS A 296 -0.35 21.09 0.37
C LYS A 296 -0.69 22.40 1.08
N GLY A 297 -1.96 22.77 0.99
CA GLY A 297 -2.44 24.01 1.58
C GLY A 297 -3.74 24.46 0.93
N LYS A 298 -4.33 25.51 1.50
CA LYS A 298 -5.68 25.95 1.14
C LYS A 298 -5.80 26.29 -0.34
N LYS A 299 -6.93 25.96 -0.97
CA LYS A 299 -7.25 26.41 -2.33
C LYS A 299 -7.04 27.93 -2.48
N GLY A 300 -6.45 28.35 -3.60
CA GLY A 300 -6.14 29.74 -3.92
C GLY A 300 -4.88 30.30 -3.23
N SER A 301 -4.33 29.60 -2.23
CA SER A 301 -3.04 29.97 -1.65
C SER A 301 -1.89 29.61 -2.60
N LYS A 302 -0.73 30.23 -2.40
CA LYS A 302 0.47 30.03 -3.23
C LYS A 302 1.51 29.21 -2.49
N VAL A 303 2.29 28.45 -3.24
CA VAL A 303 3.52 27.78 -2.79
C VAL A 303 4.64 28.09 -3.77
N ALA A 304 5.79 28.50 -3.25
CA ALA A 304 6.99 28.73 -4.06
C ALA A 304 7.89 27.49 -4.02
N LEU A 305 8.11 26.87 -5.17
CA LEU A 305 9.01 25.73 -5.31
C LEU A 305 10.32 26.19 -5.95
N THR A 306 11.45 25.81 -5.35
CA THR A 306 12.75 25.87 -6.02
C THR A 306 13.06 24.49 -6.56
N ILE A 307 13.17 24.37 -7.88
CA ILE A 307 13.39 23.10 -8.55
C ILE A 307 14.69 23.08 -9.35
N GLN A 308 15.25 21.89 -9.56
CA GLN A 308 16.31 21.63 -10.52
C GLN A 308 15.76 20.77 -11.65
N ARG A 309 15.94 21.24 -12.89
CA ARG A 309 15.48 20.56 -14.09
C ARG A 309 16.68 20.07 -14.89
N LYS A 310 16.66 18.79 -15.28
CA LYS A 310 17.72 18.21 -16.10
C LYS A 310 17.89 18.99 -17.40
N GLY A 311 19.14 19.32 -17.74
CA GLY A 311 19.48 20.08 -18.96
C GLY A 311 19.27 21.60 -18.85
N VAL A 312 18.76 22.11 -17.73
CA VAL A 312 18.66 23.55 -17.46
C VAL A 312 19.74 23.93 -16.43
N PRO A 313 20.67 24.85 -16.76
CA PRO A 313 21.64 25.34 -15.78
C PRO A 313 20.97 26.10 -14.64
N GLY A 314 21.36 25.81 -13.40
CA GLY A 314 20.84 26.47 -12.20
C GLY A 314 19.49 25.92 -11.71
N THR A 315 18.85 26.69 -10.84
CA THR A 315 17.54 26.36 -10.24
C THR A 315 16.45 27.25 -10.80
N LEU A 316 15.23 26.73 -10.93
CA LEU A 316 14.04 27.48 -11.31
C LEU A 316 13.19 27.76 -10.07
N HIS A 317 12.64 28.98 -9.97
CA HIS A 317 11.66 29.34 -8.96
C HIS A 317 10.28 29.37 -9.60
N ILE A 318 9.40 28.47 -9.17
CA ILE A 318 8.05 28.31 -9.71
C ILE A 318 7.05 28.57 -8.59
N GLU A 319 6.18 29.54 -8.79
CA GLU A 319 5.04 29.77 -7.90
C GLU A 319 3.83 28.99 -8.43
N VAL A 320 3.23 28.16 -7.57
CA VAL A 320 2.04 27.38 -7.91
C VAL A 320 0.87 27.87 -7.06
N VAL A 321 -0.25 28.18 -7.70
CA VAL A 321 -1.51 28.47 -7.01
C VAL A 321 -2.22 27.15 -6.74
N ARG A 322 -2.43 26.81 -5.47
CA ARG A 322 -3.06 25.55 -5.06
C ARG A 322 -4.53 25.53 -5.48
N ASP A 323 -5.01 24.35 -5.85
CA ASP A 323 -6.42 24.12 -6.17
C ASP A 323 -6.90 22.79 -5.57
N THR A 324 -8.20 22.57 -5.61
CA THR A 324 -8.82 21.29 -5.28
C THR A 324 -8.54 20.29 -6.39
N ILE A 325 -7.86 19.21 -6.06
CA ILE A 325 -7.54 18.11 -6.94
C ILE A 325 -8.51 16.97 -6.66
N GLU A 326 -9.45 16.75 -7.56
CA GLU A 326 -10.36 15.60 -7.50
C GLU A 326 -9.68 14.35 -8.08
N ILE A 327 -9.53 13.31 -7.25
CA ILE A 327 -9.24 11.95 -7.70
C ILE A 327 -10.56 11.20 -7.69
N LYS A 328 -11.04 10.84 -8.89
CA LYS A 328 -12.26 10.04 -9.03
C LYS A 328 -11.97 8.56 -8.81
N ASN A 329 -12.84 7.89 -8.06
CA ASN A 329 -12.77 6.44 -7.91
C ASN A 329 -12.90 5.72 -9.26
N LEU A 330 -13.84 6.20 -10.09
CA LEU A 330 -14.06 5.74 -11.45
C LEU A 330 -13.80 6.87 -12.45
N SER A 331 -13.03 6.59 -13.49
CA SER A 331 -12.84 7.51 -14.61
C SER A 331 -12.90 6.76 -15.94
N SER A 332 -13.37 7.45 -16.98
CA SER A 332 -13.49 6.87 -18.32
C SER A 332 -13.11 7.88 -19.40
N LYS A 333 -12.54 7.39 -20.49
CA LYS A 333 -12.29 8.18 -21.70
C LYS A 333 -12.19 7.28 -22.93
N LEU A 334 -12.39 7.84 -24.12
CA LEU A 334 -11.84 7.25 -25.33
C LEU A 334 -10.33 7.48 -25.37
N ILE A 335 -9.60 6.53 -25.91
CA ILE A 335 -8.16 6.69 -26.13
C ILE A 335 -7.94 7.59 -27.36
N GLU A 336 -7.17 8.66 -27.20
CA GLU A 336 -6.83 9.57 -28.29
C GLU A 336 -6.03 8.83 -29.39
N GLY A 337 -6.43 9.02 -30.65
CA GLY A 337 -5.86 8.29 -31.79
C GLY A 337 -6.36 6.84 -31.91
N HIS A 338 -7.20 6.39 -30.96
CA HIS A 338 -7.84 5.08 -30.92
C HIS A 338 -9.29 5.23 -30.44
N GLU A 339 -10.07 6.08 -31.09
CA GLU A 339 -11.43 6.47 -30.66
C GLU A 339 -12.41 5.28 -30.63
N HIS A 340 -12.04 4.12 -31.18
CA HIS A 340 -12.78 2.86 -31.05
C HIS A 340 -12.45 2.05 -29.79
N ILE A 341 -11.55 2.53 -28.93
CA ILE A 341 -11.16 1.87 -27.68
C ILE A 341 -11.67 2.70 -26.49
N GLY A 342 -12.59 2.11 -25.73
CA GLY A 342 -13.05 2.66 -24.47
C GLY A 342 -12.05 2.31 -23.37
N TYR A 343 -11.76 3.27 -22.49
CA TYR A 343 -10.92 3.06 -21.31
C TYR A 343 -11.70 3.41 -20.06
N ILE A 344 -11.74 2.49 -19.10
CA ILE A 344 -12.34 2.65 -17.79
C ILE A 344 -11.27 2.32 -16.74
N LYS A 345 -11.00 3.26 -15.84
CA LYS A 345 -10.08 3.08 -14.71
C LYS A 345 -10.83 3.08 -13.41
N LEU A 346 -10.59 2.05 -12.62
CA LEU A 346 -11.15 1.86 -11.29
C LEU A 346 -10.02 1.89 -10.25
N THR A 347 -10.07 2.82 -9.30
CA THR A 347 -9.02 2.96 -8.27
C THR A 347 -9.38 2.30 -6.92
N GLY A 348 -10.65 1.93 -6.71
CA GLY A 348 -11.09 1.17 -5.54
C GLY A 348 -12.49 0.54 -5.70
N PHE A 349 -12.71 -0.58 -5.01
CA PHE A 349 -14.02 -1.24 -4.93
C PHE A 349 -14.78 -0.71 -3.71
N VAL A 350 -15.25 0.53 -3.80
CA VAL A 350 -15.93 1.22 -2.70
C VAL A 350 -17.44 1.24 -2.90
N LYS A 351 -18.16 1.10 -1.79
CA LYS A 351 -19.60 1.33 -1.74
C LYS A 351 -19.85 2.83 -1.58
N SER A 352 -20.91 3.31 -2.22
CA SER A 352 -21.38 4.68 -2.07
C SER A 352 -22.58 4.70 -1.13
N GLU A 353 -22.57 5.57 -0.13
CA GLU A 353 -23.74 5.81 0.74
C GLU A 353 -24.75 6.80 0.10
N GLU A 354 -24.26 7.75 -0.69
CA GLU A 354 -25.04 8.88 -1.23
C GLU A 354 -25.24 8.85 -2.76
N GLY A 355 -24.71 7.83 -3.46
CA GLY A 355 -24.74 7.73 -4.93
C GLY A 355 -24.83 6.29 -5.45
N PRO A 356 -24.83 6.09 -6.78
CA PRO A 356 -24.77 4.75 -7.36
C PRO A 356 -23.49 4.06 -6.88
N SER A 357 -23.58 2.76 -6.59
CA SER A 357 -22.41 1.94 -6.34
C SER A 357 -21.58 1.84 -7.63
N VAL A 358 -20.26 1.67 -7.50
CA VAL A 358 -19.32 1.77 -8.63
C VAL A 358 -19.61 0.77 -9.76
N ASP A 359 -20.22 -0.36 -9.44
CA ASP A 359 -20.69 -1.34 -10.42
C ASP A 359 -21.73 -0.72 -11.38
N ARG A 360 -22.67 0.07 -10.87
CA ARG A 360 -23.66 0.77 -11.72
C ARG A 360 -23.03 1.89 -12.52
N GLU A 361 -22.10 2.64 -11.93
CA GLU A 361 -21.38 3.71 -12.63
C GLU A 361 -20.59 3.17 -13.82
N ILE A 362 -19.98 1.98 -13.74
CA ILE A 362 -19.29 1.35 -14.86
C ILE A 362 -20.23 1.14 -16.06
N ILE A 363 -21.47 0.71 -15.81
CA ILE A 363 -22.48 0.52 -16.87
C ILE A 363 -22.82 1.85 -17.53
N GLU A 364 -22.97 2.91 -16.75
CA GLU A 364 -23.24 4.26 -17.25
C GLU A 364 -22.06 4.79 -18.07
N LYS A 365 -20.83 4.66 -17.56
CA LYS A 365 -19.61 5.07 -18.28
C LYS A 365 -19.39 4.29 -19.57
N TYR A 366 -19.70 3.00 -19.59
CA TYR A 366 -19.68 2.22 -20.82
C TYR A 366 -20.64 2.77 -21.88
N LYS A 367 -21.89 3.11 -21.49
CA LYS A 367 -22.88 3.71 -22.40
C LYS A 367 -22.48 5.10 -22.87
N GLU A 368 -21.86 5.91 -22.00
CA GLU A 368 -21.32 7.22 -22.37
C GLU A 368 -20.20 7.10 -23.40
N LEU A 369 -19.25 6.19 -23.19
CA LEU A 369 -18.15 5.94 -24.12
C LEU A 369 -18.65 5.49 -25.50
N ASP A 370 -19.68 4.65 -25.56
CA ASP A 370 -20.25 4.22 -26.84
C ASP A 370 -20.89 5.39 -27.61
N LYS A 371 -21.62 6.27 -26.90
CA LYS A 371 -22.17 7.50 -27.49
C LYS A 371 -21.07 8.46 -27.95
N GLU A 372 -20.00 8.62 -27.17
CA GLU A 372 -18.86 9.46 -27.54
C GLU A 372 -18.17 8.92 -28.80
N ALA A 373 -17.99 7.60 -28.89
CA ALA A 373 -17.38 6.95 -30.06
C ALA A 373 -18.23 7.16 -31.32
N GLN A 374 -19.55 7.05 -31.20
CA GLN A 374 -20.50 7.34 -32.28
C GLN A 374 -20.43 8.80 -32.72
N ALA A 375 -20.35 9.74 -31.78
CA ALA A 375 -20.20 11.16 -32.09
C ALA A 375 -18.88 11.48 -32.83
N LYS A 376 -17.82 10.69 -32.61
CA LYS A 376 -16.55 10.77 -33.35
C LYS A 376 -16.53 9.95 -34.65
N GLY A 377 -17.67 9.45 -35.11
CA GLY A 377 -17.80 8.74 -36.39
C GLY A 377 -17.33 7.29 -36.37
N THR A 378 -17.19 6.68 -35.19
CA THR A 378 -16.82 5.27 -35.00
C THR A 378 -17.78 4.58 -34.03
N ARG A 379 -17.41 3.39 -33.52
CA ARG A 379 -18.11 2.70 -32.43
C ARG A 379 -17.07 2.02 -31.56
N LEU A 380 -17.43 1.68 -30.33
CA LEU A 380 -16.54 0.88 -29.50
C LEU A 380 -16.29 -0.49 -30.15
N LYS A 381 -15.01 -0.85 -30.22
CA LYS A 381 -14.51 -2.15 -30.71
C LYS A 381 -13.76 -2.92 -29.63
N ALA A 382 -13.22 -2.22 -28.63
CA ALA A 382 -12.57 -2.83 -27.48
C ALA A 382 -12.82 -2.00 -26.21
N LEU A 383 -12.67 -2.65 -25.05
CA LEU A 383 -12.71 -2.02 -23.75
C LEU A 383 -11.40 -2.34 -22.99
N ILE A 384 -10.84 -1.33 -22.34
CA ILE A 384 -9.77 -1.46 -21.36
C ILE A 384 -10.37 -1.26 -19.97
N LEU A 385 -10.22 -2.25 -19.10
CA LEU A 385 -10.45 -2.12 -17.66
C LEU A 385 -9.10 -1.98 -16.95
N ASP A 386 -8.80 -0.78 -16.46
CA ASP A 386 -7.55 -0.50 -15.76
C ASP A 386 -7.71 -0.65 -14.25
N LEU A 387 -7.06 -1.68 -13.69
CA LEU A 387 -7.02 -2.01 -12.27
C LEU A 387 -5.63 -1.72 -11.65
N ARG A 388 -4.76 -0.98 -12.34
CA ARG A 388 -3.44 -0.62 -11.85
C ARG A 388 -3.56 0.32 -10.65
N ASN A 389 -2.73 0.08 -9.64
CA ASN A 389 -2.74 0.86 -8.39
C ASN A 389 -4.06 0.81 -7.61
N ASN A 390 -4.85 -0.25 -7.81
CA ASN A 390 -6.09 -0.50 -7.07
C ASN A 390 -5.84 -1.59 -6.02
N ALA A 391 -5.85 -1.20 -4.73
CA ALA A 391 -5.60 -2.12 -3.61
C ALA A 391 -6.80 -3.03 -3.28
N GLY A 392 -7.89 -2.93 -4.04
CA GLY A 392 -9.10 -3.70 -3.89
C GLY A 392 -10.22 -2.93 -3.18
N GLY A 393 -10.93 -3.61 -2.28
CA GLY A 393 -12.09 -3.08 -1.56
C GLY A 393 -13.09 -4.18 -1.27
N TYR A 394 -14.39 -3.89 -1.38
CA TYR A 394 -15.44 -4.83 -1.04
C TYR A 394 -15.52 -6.01 -2.03
N LEU A 395 -15.64 -7.23 -1.48
CA LEU A 395 -15.69 -8.49 -2.22
C LEU A 395 -16.92 -8.61 -3.12
N ASP A 396 -18.09 -8.16 -2.64
CA ASP A 396 -19.34 -8.20 -3.41
C ASP A 396 -19.26 -7.35 -4.68
N LEU A 397 -18.64 -6.17 -4.59
CA LEU A 397 -18.38 -5.34 -5.77
C LEU A 397 -17.41 -5.98 -6.76
N ALA A 398 -16.39 -6.73 -6.30
CA ALA A 398 -15.54 -7.51 -7.21
C ALA A 398 -16.34 -8.59 -7.94
N ILE A 399 -17.24 -9.28 -7.25
CA ILE A 399 -18.12 -10.28 -7.84
C ILE A 399 -19.03 -9.62 -8.89
N ASP A 400 -19.71 -8.53 -8.52
CA ASP A 400 -20.64 -7.84 -9.42
C ASP A 400 -19.94 -7.26 -10.65
N ILE A 401 -18.71 -6.72 -10.51
CA ILE A 401 -17.93 -6.22 -11.65
C ILE A 401 -17.41 -7.36 -12.53
N ALA A 402 -16.97 -8.48 -11.96
CA ALA A 402 -16.58 -9.64 -12.75
C ALA A 402 -17.77 -10.22 -13.54
N ASP A 403 -18.96 -10.25 -12.92
CA ASP A 403 -20.23 -10.68 -13.52
C ASP A 403 -20.68 -9.82 -14.71
N MET A 404 -20.15 -8.59 -14.87
CA MET A 404 -20.40 -7.76 -16.06
C MET A 404 -19.68 -8.23 -17.32
N PHE A 405 -18.71 -9.12 -17.18
CA PHE A 405 -17.88 -9.56 -18.29
C PHE A 405 -17.90 -11.08 -18.48
N ILE A 406 -18.30 -11.85 -17.47
CA ILE A 406 -18.30 -13.32 -17.51
C ILE A 406 -19.75 -13.81 -17.64
N GLU A 407 -20.04 -14.53 -18.71
CA GLU A 407 -21.39 -15.06 -19.00
C GLU A 407 -21.83 -16.14 -18.01
N LYS A 408 -20.94 -17.07 -17.69
CA LYS A 408 -21.22 -18.20 -16.81
C LYS A 408 -19.95 -18.77 -16.20
N GLY A 409 -20.10 -19.37 -15.03
CA GLY A 409 -19.03 -20.08 -14.32
C GLY A 409 -18.69 -19.44 -12.98
N LEU A 410 -17.79 -20.10 -12.24
CA LEU A 410 -17.31 -19.64 -10.95
C LEU A 410 -16.50 -18.35 -11.13
N ILE A 411 -16.75 -17.33 -10.31
CA ILE A 411 -15.94 -16.10 -10.25
C ILE A 411 -14.89 -16.25 -9.15
N VAL A 412 -15.34 -16.67 -7.96
CA VAL A 412 -14.48 -16.81 -6.78
C VAL A 412 -15.09 -17.79 -5.80
N SER A 413 -14.25 -18.58 -5.13
CA SER A 413 -14.64 -19.42 -4.00
C SER A 413 -13.98 -18.91 -2.72
N THR A 414 -14.76 -18.63 -1.69
CA THR A 414 -14.24 -18.22 -0.37
C THR A 414 -14.28 -19.40 0.59
N LYS A 415 -13.11 -19.83 1.08
CA LYS A 415 -12.99 -20.96 2.01
C LYS A 415 -12.58 -20.46 3.39
N SER A 416 -13.45 -20.69 4.36
CA SER A 416 -13.19 -20.47 5.79
C SER A 416 -12.99 -21.81 6.51
N PRO A 417 -12.23 -21.86 7.61
CA PRO A 417 -12.15 -23.06 8.43
C PRO A 417 -13.53 -23.48 8.94
N ASN A 418 -13.83 -24.78 8.90
CA ASN A 418 -15.06 -25.38 9.44
C ASN A 418 -16.37 -24.82 8.85
N ARG A 419 -16.33 -24.27 7.63
CA ARG A 419 -17.52 -23.89 6.86
C ARG A 419 -17.41 -24.46 5.45
N SER A 420 -18.56 -24.74 4.85
CA SER A 420 -18.61 -25.03 3.41
C SER A 420 -18.06 -23.84 2.62
N PRO A 421 -17.37 -24.08 1.49
CA PRO A 421 -16.99 -23.01 0.58
C PRO A 421 -18.18 -22.13 0.20
N GLU A 422 -17.96 -20.82 0.20
CA GLU A 422 -18.92 -19.82 -0.29
C GLU A 422 -18.52 -19.47 -1.72
N ASP A 423 -19.20 -20.09 -2.69
CA ASP A 423 -18.92 -19.89 -4.12
C ASP A 423 -19.81 -18.78 -4.71
N ALA A 424 -19.20 -17.89 -5.48
CA ALA A 424 -19.89 -16.87 -6.24
C ALA A 424 -19.78 -17.15 -7.74
N TYR A 425 -20.93 -17.31 -8.40
CA TYR A 425 -21.01 -17.60 -9.84
C TYR A 425 -21.51 -16.38 -10.61
N ALA A 426 -21.08 -16.26 -11.86
CA ALA A 426 -21.66 -15.36 -12.83
C ALA A 426 -23.15 -15.67 -13.07
N LYS A 427 -23.93 -14.63 -13.30
CA LYS A 427 -25.39 -14.60 -13.41
C LYS A 427 -25.86 -14.00 -14.73
N ASN A 428 -25.03 -14.07 -15.78
CA ASN A 428 -25.35 -13.62 -17.13
C ASN A 428 -25.78 -12.13 -17.19
N LYS A 429 -24.96 -11.26 -16.59
CA LYS A 429 -25.16 -9.80 -16.56
C LYS A 429 -24.21 -9.06 -17.50
N ASP A 430 -23.72 -9.72 -18.54
CA ASP A 430 -22.71 -9.16 -19.42
C ASP A 430 -23.16 -7.85 -20.03
N ILE A 431 -22.33 -6.82 -19.88
CA ILE A 431 -22.62 -5.49 -20.42
C ILE A 431 -22.10 -5.35 -21.85
N THR A 432 -21.18 -6.24 -22.26
CA THR A 432 -20.53 -6.20 -23.56
C THR A 432 -19.87 -7.52 -23.94
N ASN A 433 -19.86 -7.81 -25.25
CA ASN A 433 -19.07 -8.89 -25.87
C ASN A 433 -17.82 -8.36 -26.59
N LEU A 434 -17.51 -7.07 -26.46
CA LEU A 434 -16.31 -6.51 -27.06
C LEU A 434 -15.05 -7.17 -26.47
N PRO A 435 -13.98 -7.31 -27.28
CA PRO A 435 -12.63 -7.58 -26.79
C PRO A 435 -12.28 -6.75 -25.57
N LEU A 436 -11.82 -7.42 -24.51
CA LEU A 436 -11.50 -6.84 -23.23
C LEU A 436 -10.01 -7.00 -22.95
N ALA A 437 -9.36 -5.91 -22.53
CA ALA A 437 -8.03 -5.94 -21.94
C ALA A 437 -8.12 -5.45 -20.49
N VAL A 438 -7.40 -6.11 -19.59
CA VAL A 438 -7.31 -5.74 -18.17
C VAL A 438 -5.88 -5.33 -17.86
N LEU A 439 -5.69 -4.07 -17.43
CA LEU A 439 -4.36 -3.59 -17.03
C LEU A 439 -4.14 -3.84 -15.53
N ILE A 440 -3.02 -4.46 -15.19
CA ILE A 440 -2.65 -4.80 -13.82
C ILE A 440 -1.20 -4.43 -13.50
N ASN A 441 -0.91 -4.19 -12.22
CA ASN A 441 0.46 -4.00 -11.77
C ASN A 441 0.66 -4.52 -10.34
N ALA A 442 1.86 -4.31 -9.79
CA ALA A 442 2.22 -4.77 -8.45
C ALA A 442 1.37 -4.22 -7.30
N LYS A 443 0.60 -3.16 -7.56
CA LYS A 443 -0.32 -2.53 -6.59
C LYS A 443 -1.78 -2.90 -6.83
N SER A 444 -2.08 -3.68 -7.86
CA SER A 444 -3.38 -4.35 -8.02
C SER A 444 -3.48 -5.45 -6.95
N ALA A 445 -4.45 -5.39 -6.05
CA ALA A 445 -4.55 -6.31 -4.91
C ALA A 445 -5.99 -6.71 -4.58
N SER A 446 -6.17 -7.84 -3.89
CA SER A 446 -7.44 -8.28 -3.31
C SER A 446 -8.57 -8.33 -4.35
N ALA A 447 -9.63 -7.52 -4.21
CA ALA A 447 -10.75 -7.42 -5.14
C ALA A 447 -10.32 -7.24 -6.62
N SER A 448 -9.25 -6.48 -6.91
CA SER A 448 -8.71 -6.36 -8.27
C SER A 448 -8.19 -7.69 -8.81
N GLU A 449 -7.59 -8.49 -7.94
CA GLU A 449 -7.04 -9.79 -8.31
C GLU A 449 -8.13 -10.84 -8.51
N ILE A 450 -9.25 -10.73 -7.80
CA ILE A 450 -10.46 -11.55 -8.04
C ILE A 450 -10.99 -11.29 -9.45
N VAL A 451 -11.19 -10.01 -9.81
CA VAL A 451 -11.66 -9.64 -11.16
C VAL A 451 -10.67 -10.10 -12.23
N ALA A 452 -9.37 -9.82 -12.05
CA ALA A 452 -8.33 -10.21 -12.99
C ALA A 452 -8.25 -11.74 -13.16
N SER A 453 -8.25 -12.50 -12.06
CA SER A 453 -8.18 -13.96 -12.10
C SER A 453 -9.42 -14.57 -12.75
N ALA A 454 -10.62 -14.09 -12.42
CA ALA A 454 -11.85 -14.58 -13.04
C ALA A 454 -11.88 -14.31 -14.55
N ILE A 455 -11.55 -13.09 -14.97
CA ILE A 455 -11.49 -12.72 -16.40
C ILE A 455 -10.47 -13.58 -17.16
N LYS A 456 -9.28 -13.78 -16.56
CA LYS A 456 -8.22 -14.62 -17.14
C LYS A 456 -8.69 -16.07 -17.29
N HIS A 457 -9.21 -16.64 -16.21
CA HIS A 457 -9.66 -18.03 -16.16
C HIS A 457 -10.67 -18.36 -17.26
N HIS A 458 -11.67 -17.49 -17.42
CA HIS A 458 -12.72 -17.66 -18.44
C HIS A 458 -12.26 -17.29 -19.85
N GLY A 459 -10.99 -16.89 -20.03
CA GLY A 459 -10.47 -16.41 -21.32
C GLY A 459 -11.22 -15.19 -21.85
N ARG A 460 -11.87 -14.43 -20.97
CA ARG A 460 -12.77 -13.34 -21.35
C ARG A 460 -12.01 -12.11 -21.83
N GLY A 461 -10.87 -11.83 -21.23
CA GLY A 461 -10.05 -10.66 -21.54
C GLY A 461 -8.58 -10.96 -21.34
N ILE A 462 -7.73 -10.27 -22.09
CA ILE A 462 -6.27 -10.39 -21.99
C ILE A 462 -5.74 -9.53 -20.85
N LEU A 463 -4.90 -10.08 -19.99
CA LEU A 463 -4.28 -9.34 -18.90
C LEU A 463 -2.91 -8.83 -19.33
N LEU A 464 -2.68 -7.53 -19.17
CA LEU A 464 -1.47 -6.84 -19.60
C LEU A 464 -0.85 -6.09 -18.42
N GLY A 465 0.48 -6.14 -18.26
CA GLY A 465 1.18 -5.33 -17.27
C GLY A 465 2.17 -6.11 -16.42
N GLU A 466 2.11 -5.96 -15.10
CA GLU A 466 2.97 -6.70 -14.16
C GLU A 466 2.13 -7.61 -13.26
N ARG A 467 2.74 -8.68 -12.73
CA ARG A 467 2.14 -9.52 -11.68
C ARG A 467 1.52 -8.67 -10.57
N THR A 468 0.37 -9.08 -10.05
CA THR A 468 -0.36 -8.39 -8.97
C THR A 468 0.24 -8.63 -7.58
N PHE A 469 -0.30 -7.98 -6.56
CA PHE A 469 0.25 -7.92 -5.21
C PHE A 469 0.33 -9.28 -4.48
N GLY A 470 -0.66 -10.17 -4.68
CA GLY A 470 -0.70 -11.49 -4.07
C GLY A 470 -1.48 -11.60 -2.76
N LYS A 471 -2.52 -10.79 -2.54
CA LYS A 471 -3.30 -10.84 -1.30
C LYS A 471 -4.59 -11.63 -1.51
N ALA A 472 -4.63 -12.90 -1.08
CA ALA A 472 -5.80 -13.77 -1.19
C ALA A 472 -6.57 -14.02 0.12
N THR A 473 -6.46 -13.10 1.07
CA THR A 473 -7.14 -13.20 2.37
C THR A 473 -8.38 -12.34 2.44
N VAL A 474 -9.41 -12.83 3.12
CA VAL A 474 -10.64 -12.11 3.42
C VAL A 474 -10.65 -11.72 4.87
N GLN A 475 -10.67 -10.41 5.12
CA GLN A 475 -10.89 -9.86 6.46
C GLN A 475 -12.37 -9.59 6.68
N LYS A 476 -12.88 -9.95 7.86
CA LYS A 476 -14.18 -9.48 8.32
C LYS A 476 -13.99 -8.36 9.33
N LEU A 477 -14.79 -7.32 9.15
CA LEU A 477 -14.88 -6.18 10.04
C LEU A 477 -16.00 -6.44 11.05
N MET A 478 -15.69 -6.39 12.34
CA MET A 478 -16.64 -6.70 13.42
C MET A 478 -16.58 -5.61 14.50
N PRO A 479 -17.71 -5.24 15.11
CA PRO A 479 -17.71 -4.40 16.31
C PRO A 479 -16.90 -5.02 17.44
N LEU A 480 -16.06 -4.20 18.08
CA LEU A 480 -15.38 -4.50 19.33
C LEU A 480 -15.83 -3.47 20.36
N GLY A 481 -16.89 -3.80 21.10
CA GLY A 481 -17.61 -2.81 21.89
C GLY A 481 -18.31 -1.77 21.00
N ASN A 482 -18.51 -0.57 21.53
CA ASN A 482 -19.23 0.50 20.83
C ASN A 482 -18.31 1.28 19.88
N ASP A 483 -17.10 1.59 20.36
CA ASP A 483 -16.26 2.61 19.73
C ASP A 483 -15.16 2.02 18.84
N TYR A 484 -14.88 0.72 18.94
CA TYR A 484 -13.82 0.07 18.17
C TYR A 484 -14.36 -0.95 17.17
N LEU A 485 -13.56 -1.17 16.14
CA LEU A 485 -13.75 -2.21 15.14
C LEU A 485 -12.51 -3.10 15.14
N ILE A 486 -12.74 -4.42 15.07
CA ILE A 486 -11.69 -5.40 14.80
C ILE A 486 -11.84 -5.90 13.36
N LYS A 487 -10.77 -5.78 12.59
CA LYS A 487 -10.62 -6.38 11.26
C LYS A 487 -9.75 -7.61 11.40
N LEU A 488 -10.29 -8.77 11.05
CA LEU A 488 -9.62 -10.05 11.29
C LEU A 488 -9.68 -10.94 10.05
N THR A 489 -8.57 -11.57 9.67
CA THR A 489 -8.53 -12.55 8.59
C THR A 489 -9.28 -13.83 8.99
N GLN A 490 -10.32 -14.19 8.24
CA GLN A 490 -11.17 -15.35 8.53
C GLN A 490 -11.22 -16.38 7.40
N ALA A 491 -10.88 -15.99 6.18
CA ALA A 491 -10.96 -16.86 5.02
C ALA A 491 -9.87 -16.55 3.99
N ARG A 492 -9.70 -17.48 3.05
CA ARG A 492 -8.96 -17.26 1.80
C ARG A 492 -9.93 -17.30 0.64
N TYR A 493 -9.67 -16.53 -0.40
CA TYR A 493 -10.35 -16.71 -1.67
C TYR A 493 -9.48 -17.50 -2.65
N TYR A 494 -10.17 -18.20 -3.55
CA TYR A 494 -9.62 -19.10 -4.54
C TYR A 494 -10.16 -18.71 -5.91
N SER A 495 -9.28 -18.74 -6.91
CA SER A 495 -9.63 -18.56 -8.30
C SER A 495 -10.55 -19.69 -8.78
N PRO A 496 -11.21 -19.51 -9.93
CA PRO A 496 -12.05 -20.58 -10.49
C PRO A 496 -11.26 -21.86 -10.85
N SER A 497 -9.94 -21.74 -11.04
CA SER A 497 -9.02 -22.88 -11.22
C SER A 497 -8.74 -23.67 -9.93
N GLY A 498 -9.30 -23.27 -8.79
CA GLY A 498 -9.09 -23.93 -7.50
C GLY A 498 -7.83 -23.47 -6.76
N ASN A 499 -7.01 -22.63 -7.39
CA ASN A 499 -5.79 -22.09 -6.81
C ASN A 499 -6.07 -20.91 -5.87
N THR A 500 -5.27 -20.75 -4.82
CA THR A 500 -5.18 -19.45 -4.13
C THR A 500 -4.08 -18.61 -4.77
N ILE A 501 -4.28 -17.31 -4.82
CA ILE A 501 -3.26 -16.36 -5.29
C ILE A 501 -2.52 -15.71 -4.11
N GLN A 502 -2.68 -16.23 -2.89
CA GLN A 502 -1.94 -15.75 -1.71
C GLN A 502 -0.44 -15.86 -1.99
N VAL A 503 0.31 -14.77 -1.79
CA VAL A 503 1.74 -14.63 -2.09
C VAL A 503 2.08 -14.65 -3.59
N VAL A 504 1.40 -15.47 -4.40
CA VAL A 504 1.68 -15.63 -5.83
C VAL A 504 1.15 -14.47 -6.66
N GLY A 505 -0.06 -13.99 -6.39
CA GLY A 505 -0.76 -13.03 -7.25
C GLY A 505 -1.18 -13.60 -8.61
N VAL A 506 -1.82 -12.77 -9.43
CA VAL A 506 -2.21 -13.03 -10.81
C VAL A 506 -1.09 -12.57 -11.73
N LYS A 507 -0.57 -13.50 -12.53
CA LYS A 507 0.37 -13.17 -13.61
C LYS A 507 -0.39 -12.60 -14.82
N PRO A 508 0.11 -11.56 -15.50
CA PRO A 508 -0.48 -11.14 -16.76
C PRO A 508 -0.36 -12.24 -17.82
N ASP A 509 -1.08 -12.09 -18.93
CA ASP A 509 -0.84 -12.89 -20.13
C ASP A 509 0.42 -12.40 -20.86
N ILE A 510 0.67 -11.08 -20.84
CA ILE A 510 1.84 -10.44 -21.43
C ILE A 510 2.42 -9.45 -20.42
N ASP A 511 3.69 -9.66 -20.05
CA ASP A 511 4.42 -8.72 -19.19
C ASP A 511 4.70 -7.42 -19.95
N ILE A 512 4.22 -6.30 -19.41
CA ILE A 512 4.42 -4.96 -19.96
C ILE A 512 4.92 -4.05 -18.84
N SER A 513 6.15 -3.56 -19.00
CA SER A 513 6.77 -2.65 -18.04
C SER A 513 6.12 -1.27 -18.03
N SER A 514 6.04 -0.65 -16.85
CA SER A 514 5.71 0.77 -16.66
C SER A 514 6.93 1.70 -16.73
N GLU A 515 8.14 1.15 -16.88
CA GLU A 515 9.38 1.89 -16.95
C GLU A 515 9.71 2.29 -18.40
N GLU A 516 10.37 3.44 -18.57
CA GLU A 516 10.72 3.97 -19.88
C GLU A 516 11.61 2.99 -20.66
N ASP A 517 12.60 2.42 -19.98
CA ASP A 517 13.60 1.49 -20.52
C ASP A 517 13.08 0.05 -20.65
N GLY A 518 11.82 -0.20 -20.26
CA GLY A 518 11.22 -1.53 -20.29
C GLY A 518 11.66 -2.46 -19.15
N SER A 519 12.40 -1.96 -18.16
CA SER A 519 12.84 -2.75 -17.00
C SER A 519 11.70 -3.10 -16.04
N PHE A 520 11.90 -4.13 -15.22
CA PHE A 520 10.97 -4.54 -14.16
C PHE A 520 11.69 -4.43 -12.81
N PRO A 521 11.71 -3.23 -12.19
CA PRO A 521 12.42 -3.01 -10.95
C PRO A 521 11.75 -3.79 -9.81
N PHE A 522 12.45 -3.94 -8.69
CA PHE A 522 11.89 -4.59 -7.50
C PHE A 522 10.55 -3.94 -7.09
N ARG A 523 9.52 -4.76 -6.88
CA ARG A 523 8.20 -4.33 -6.41
C ARG A 523 7.90 -4.99 -5.07
N PHE A 524 7.45 -4.20 -4.10
CA PHE A 524 6.99 -4.70 -2.81
C PHE A 524 5.62 -5.38 -2.95
N ARG A 525 5.48 -6.58 -2.38
CA ARG A 525 4.32 -7.48 -2.55
C ARG A 525 3.99 -8.19 -1.24
N GLU A 526 2.94 -9.02 -1.25
CA GLU A 526 2.53 -9.80 -0.07
C GLU A 526 3.71 -10.60 0.52
N GLU A 527 4.55 -11.22 -0.32
CA GLU A 527 5.73 -11.99 0.12
C GLU A 527 6.78 -11.17 0.89
N ASN A 528 6.72 -9.85 0.80
CA ASN A 528 7.64 -8.94 1.48
C ASN A 528 7.05 -8.40 2.78
N MET A 529 5.75 -8.63 3.04
CA MET A 529 5.12 -8.22 4.29
C MET A 529 5.57 -9.10 5.44
N TRP A 530 5.77 -8.50 6.60
CA TRP A 530 6.08 -9.26 7.80
C TRP A 530 4.91 -10.18 8.14
N ASN A 531 5.21 -11.45 8.40
CA ASN A 531 4.24 -12.44 8.87
C ASN A 531 3.03 -12.64 7.93
N HIS A 532 3.22 -12.42 6.63
CA HIS A 532 2.20 -12.77 5.64
C HIS A 532 1.83 -14.25 5.77
N LEU A 533 0.58 -14.61 5.45
CA LEU A 533 0.19 -16.01 5.41
C LEU A 533 0.99 -16.74 4.33
N SER A 534 1.37 -17.99 4.61
CA SER A 534 2.12 -18.82 3.67
C SER A 534 1.37 -19.04 2.36
N GLU A 535 2.14 -19.13 1.27
CA GLU A 535 1.69 -19.66 -0.01
C GLU A 535 1.16 -21.09 0.16
N LEU A 536 0.12 -21.45 -0.58
CA LEU A 536 -0.33 -22.83 -0.73
C LEU A 536 0.05 -23.32 -2.13
N PRO A 537 0.51 -24.58 -2.29
CA PRO A 537 0.86 -25.11 -3.59
C PRO A 537 -0.31 -24.96 -4.57
N PRO A 538 -0.09 -24.47 -5.80
CA PRO A 538 -1.13 -24.43 -6.80
C PRO A 538 -1.52 -25.86 -7.21
N GLU A 539 -2.81 -26.08 -7.42
CA GLU A 539 -3.36 -27.31 -8.00
C GLU A 539 -3.05 -27.38 -9.51
N ALA A 540 -2.97 -26.23 -10.19
CA ALA A 540 -2.60 -26.13 -11.61
C ALA A 540 -2.05 -24.75 -11.99
N GLU A 541 -1.21 -24.66 -13.03
CA GLU A 541 -0.86 -23.36 -13.62
C GLU A 541 -1.98 -22.84 -14.53
N GLU A 542 -2.37 -21.59 -14.34
CA GLU A 542 -3.35 -20.91 -15.19
C GLU A 542 -2.68 -20.35 -16.46
N LYS A 543 -2.92 -21.02 -17.59
CA LYS A 543 -2.37 -20.65 -18.91
C LYS A 543 -3.25 -19.58 -19.58
N SER A 544 -2.64 -18.81 -20.48
CA SER A 544 -3.38 -17.86 -21.31
C SER A 544 -4.32 -18.58 -22.27
N SER A 545 -5.54 -18.07 -22.40
CA SER A 545 -6.49 -18.48 -23.46
C SER A 545 -6.21 -17.80 -24.81
N PHE A 546 -5.25 -16.87 -24.86
CA PHE A 546 -4.89 -16.12 -26.05
C PHE A 546 -3.63 -16.68 -26.71
N ASP A 547 -3.54 -16.56 -28.03
CA ASP A 547 -2.32 -16.88 -28.79
C ASP A 547 -1.30 -15.75 -28.63
N VAL A 548 -0.62 -15.73 -27.49
CA VAL A 548 0.34 -14.68 -27.12
C VAL A 548 1.43 -14.52 -28.17
N LYS A 549 1.96 -15.63 -28.71
CA LYS A 549 3.00 -15.59 -29.75
C LYS A 549 2.54 -14.87 -31.01
N LYS A 550 1.28 -15.09 -31.43
CA LYS A 550 0.70 -14.40 -32.58
C LYS A 550 0.53 -12.90 -32.32
N LEU A 551 0.13 -12.52 -31.10
CA LEU A 551 0.00 -11.12 -30.72
C LEU A 551 1.36 -10.42 -30.67
N GLU A 552 2.37 -11.03 -30.04
CA GLU A 552 3.75 -10.53 -30.01
C GLU A 552 4.33 -10.34 -31.41
N ALA A 553 4.14 -11.32 -32.31
CA ALA A 553 4.59 -11.23 -33.69
C ALA A 553 3.88 -10.09 -34.46
N TRP A 554 2.60 -9.84 -34.17
CA TRP A 554 1.88 -8.71 -34.76
C TRP A 554 2.41 -7.38 -34.23
N VAL A 555 2.64 -7.26 -32.92
CA VAL A 555 3.17 -6.05 -32.27
C VAL A 555 4.58 -5.75 -32.75
N GLN A 556 5.44 -6.75 -32.89
CA GLN A 556 6.79 -6.57 -33.44
C GLN A 556 6.77 -5.98 -34.86
N LYS A 557 5.75 -6.32 -35.66
CA LYS A 557 5.63 -5.86 -37.06
C LYS A 557 4.91 -4.52 -37.21
N ASN A 558 3.91 -4.24 -36.37
CA ASN A 558 2.97 -3.12 -36.57
C ASN A 558 2.87 -2.16 -35.39
N GLY A 559 3.46 -2.50 -34.24
CA GLY A 559 3.36 -1.72 -33.01
C GLY A 559 4.04 -0.36 -33.15
N LYS A 560 3.46 0.65 -32.49
CA LYS A 560 3.91 2.04 -32.54
C LYS A 560 4.41 2.55 -31.20
N ALA A 561 4.25 1.77 -30.13
CA ALA A 561 4.56 2.19 -28.78
C ALA A 561 6.02 2.61 -28.61
N SER A 562 6.97 1.82 -29.13
CA SER A 562 8.40 2.12 -28.99
C SER A 562 8.79 3.46 -29.63
N ASP A 563 8.29 3.71 -30.85
CA ASP A 563 8.55 4.96 -31.57
C ASP A 563 7.90 6.14 -30.86
N PHE A 564 6.65 5.98 -30.40
CA PHE A 564 5.94 7.00 -29.62
C PHE A 564 6.69 7.33 -28.32
N ILE A 565 7.13 6.33 -27.56
CA ILE A 565 7.87 6.54 -26.31
C ILE A 565 9.18 7.28 -26.57
N ALA A 566 9.90 6.90 -27.62
CA ALA A 566 11.15 7.56 -27.99
C ALA A 566 10.94 9.04 -28.37
N SER A 567 9.87 9.37 -29.11
CA SER A 567 9.60 10.75 -29.53
C SER A 567 9.06 11.65 -28.40
N HIS A 568 8.45 11.08 -27.37
CA HIS A 568 7.84 11.82 -26.25
C HIS A 568 8.64 11.73 -24.94
N LYS A 569 9.92 11.30 -25.02
CA LYS A 569 10.79 11.15 -23.85
C LYS A 569 11.01 12.44 -23.06
N ASN A 570 10.95 13.59 -23.73
CA ASN A 570 11.21 14.90 -23.14
C ASN A 570 9.92 15.71 -22.90
N ASP A 571 8.76 15.06 -23.01
CA ASP A 571 7.48 15.73 -22.80
C ASP A 571 7.34 16.23 -21.35
N PRO A 572 6.65 17.36 -21.13
CA PRO A 572 6.37 17.87 -19.80
C PRO A 572 5.67 16.85 -18.88
N ILE A 573 4.80 16.03 -19.46
CA ILE A 573 4.04 14.98 -18.79
C ILE A 573 4.57 13.65 -19.26
N LYS A 574 4.90 12.77 -18.31
CA LYS A 574 5.42 11.44 -18.62
C LYS A 574 4.32 10.62 -19.29
N PRO A 575 4.56 10.06 -20.50
CA PRO A 575 3.59 9.16 -21.12
C PRO A 575 3.34 7.92 -20.26
N ASP A 576 2.12 7.41 -20.27
CA ASP A 576 1.79 6.15 -19.61
C ASP A 576 2.33 4.98 -20.46
N TYR A 577 3.60 4.64 -20.26
CA TYR A 577 4.31 3.66 -21.09
C TYR A 577 3.63 2.29 -21.13
N GLN A 578 3.06 1.86 -20.00
CA GLN A 578 2.39 0.57 -19.94
C GLN A 578 1.06 0.60 -20.71
N LEU A 579 0.28 1.67 -20.61
CA LEU A 579 -0.93 1.84 -21.44
C LEU A 579 -0.57 1.91 -22.92
N ILE A 580 0.42 2.72 -23.29
CA ILE A 580 0.84 2.91 -24.69
C ILE A 580 1.30 1.58 -25.31
N ARG A 581 2.14 0.81 -24.62
CA ARG A 581 2.54 -0.54 -25.05
C ARG A 581 1.36 -1.50 -25.11
N SER A 582 0.40 -1.38 -24.19
CA SER A 582 -0.82 -2.22 -24.18
C SER A 582 -1.72 -1.95 -25.38
N LEU A 583 -1.78 -0.71 -25.88
CA LEU A 583 -2.58 -0.37 -27.06
C LEU A 583 -2.16 -1.16 -28.30
N ASP A 584 -0.86 -1.39 -28.50
CA ASP A 584 -0.37 -2.22 -29.61
C ASP A 584 -0.94 -3.65 -29.52
N TYR A 585 -0.99 -4.25 -28.33
CA TYR A 585 -1.56 -5.58 -28.12
C TYR A 585 -3.08 -5.62 -28.28
N ILE A 586 -3.77 -4.55 -27.94
CA ILE A 586 -5.22 -4.44 -28.15
C ILE A 586 -5.53 -4.33 -29.64
N GLU A 587 -4.77 -3.54 -30.38
CA GLU A 587 -4.90 -3.46 -31.85
C GLU A 587 -4.53 -4.80 -32.51
N ALA A 588 -3.53 -5.51 -31.98
CA ALA A 588 -3.21 -6.87 -32.40
C ALA A 588 -4.41 -7.80 -32.18
N LEU A 589 -5.07 -7.73 -31.01
CA LEU A 589 -6.25 -8.54 -30.70
C LEU A 589 -7.39 -8.25 -31.68
N LEU A 590 -7.67 -6.98 -31.95
CA LEU A 590 -8.69 -6.55 -32.91
C LEU A 590 -8.39 -6.99 -34.35
N SER A 591 -7.12 -7.02 -34.73
CA SER A 591 -6.67 -7.38 -36.07
C SER A 591 -6.60 -8.89 -36.30
N THR A 592 -6.37 -9.67 -35.24
CA THR A 592 -6.08 -11.11 -35.33
C THR A 592 -7.26 -12.01 -34.99
N GLN A 593 -8.30 -11.49 -34.33
CA GLN A 593 -9.56 -12.20 -34.15
C GLN A 593 -10.28 -12.34 -35.51
N LYS A 594 -10.65 -13.57 -35.87
CA LYS A 594 -11.54 -13.80 -37.01
C LYS A 594 -12.84 -13.04 -36.74
N LYS A 595 -13.29 -12.20 -37.68
CA LYS A 595 -14.66 -11.68 -37.69
C LYS A 595 -15.59 -12.89 -37.55
N LYS A 596 -16.22 -13.05 -36.39
CA LYS A 596 -17.29 -14.01 -36.19
C LYS A 596 -18.53 -13.55 -36.92
#